data_AF-W9Z0D0-F1
#
_entry.id   AF-W9Z0D0-F1
#
_cell.length_a   1.000
_cell.length_b   1.000
_cell.length_c   1.000
_cell.angle_alpha   90.00
_cell.angle_beta   90.00
_cell.angle_gamma   90.00
#
_symmetry.space_group_name_H-M   'P 1'
#
loop_
_entity.id
_entity.type
_entity.pdbx_description
1 polymer ?
#
loop_
_entity_poly.entity_id
_entity_poly.type
_entity_poly.pdbx_seq_one_letter_code
_entity_poly.pdbx_strand_id
1 'polypeptide(L)' 'MDSIQLPIASVEVFRCMRCARSVEATSTDDIGAMGMVRIAHNLYYCERCAKMVGYI' A
#
# COMPACT_ATOMS: atom_id res chain seq x y z
N MET A 1 11.20 -10.45 33.04
CA MET A 1 10.18 -9.81 32.18
C MET A 1 10.78 -9.78 30.80
N ASP A 2 10.46 -10.78 29.98
CA ASP A 2 10.89 -10.81 28.58
C ASP A 2 10.20 -9.68 27.84
N SER A 3 10.98 -8.65 27.51
CA SER A 3 10.55 -7.58 26.61
C SER A 3 10.22 -8.23 25.27
N ILE A 4 8.94 -8.35 24.95
CA ILE A 4 8.53 -8.79 23.61
C ILE A 4 9.10 -7.76 22.63
N GLN A 5 10.19 -8.10 21.94
CA GLN A 5 10.72 -7.29 20.86
C GLN A 5 9.69 -7.34 19.72
N LEU A 6 8.89 -6.29 19.60
CA LEU A 6 8.01 -6.12 18.46
C LEU A 6 8.85 -6.04 17.17
N PRO A 7 8.39 -6.63 16.06
CA PRO A 7 9.07 -6.49 14.78
C PRO A 7 9.28 -5.01 14.44
N ILE A 8 10.51 -4.65 14.04
CA ILE A 8 10.86 -3.27 13.66
C ILE A 8 10.04 -2.80 12.45
N ALA A 9 9.58 -3.76 11.63
CA ALA A 9 8.69 -3.49 10.53
C ALA A 9 7.77 -4.70 10.25
N SER A 10 6.65 -4.44 9.58
CA SER A 10 5.71 -5.46 9.11
C SER A 10 5.59 -5.45 7.60
N VAL A 11 5.29 -6.61 7.02
CA VAL A 11 4.94 -6.72 5.59
C VAL A 11 3.44 -6.46 5.44
N GLU A 12 3.11 -5.53 4.56
CA GLU A 12 1.76 -5.14 4.18
C GLU A 12 1.54 -5.45 2.70
N VAL A 13 0.32 -5.89 2.36
CA VAL A 13 -0.06 -6.19 0.97
C VAL A 13 -1.13 -5.21 0.53
N PHE A 14 -0.78 -4.37 -0.44
CA PHE A 14 -1.70 -3.41 -1.05
C PHE A 14 -2.29 -3.98 -2.33
N ARG A 15 -3.62 -3.91 -2.48
CA ARG A 15 -4.32 -4.39 -3.66
C ARG A 15 -5.13 -3.28 -4.32
N CYS A 16 -4.90 -3.08 -5.61
CA CYS A 16 -5.70 -2.16 -6.41
C CYS A 16 -7.16 -2.65 -6.46
N MET A 17 -8.10 -1.84 -5.98
CA MET A 17 -9.52 -2.21 -5.97
C MET A 17 -10.14 -2.32 -7.38
N ARG A 18 -9.49 -1.77 -8.41
CA ARG A 18 -10.01 -1.79 -9.80
C ARG A 18 -9.48 -2.95 -10.63
N CYS A 19 -8.17 -3.22 -10.58
CA CYS A 19 -7.53 -4.22 -11.44
C CYS A 19 -6.88 -5.37 -10.68
N ALA A 20 -7.05 -5.44 -9.35
CA ALA A 20 -6.49 -6.48 -8.49
C ALA A 20 -4.96 -6.59 -8.46
N ARG A 21 -4.20 -5.68 -9.12
CA ARG A 21 -2.74 -5.59 -8.98
C ARG A 21 -2.37 -5.50 -7.50
N SER A 22 -1.50 -6.38 -7.04
CA SER A 22 -0.96 -6.41 -5.69
C SER A 22 0.48 -5.88 -5.67
N VAL A 23 0.84 -5.25 -4.56
CA VAL A 23 2.20 -4.85 -4.23
C VAL A 23 2.44 -5.21 -2.77
N GLU A 24 3.58 -5.83 -2.52
CA GLU A 24 4.09 -6.07 -1.17
C GLU A 24 4.97 -4.89 -0.79
N ALA A 25 4.76 -4.37 0.42
CA ALA A 25 5.52 -3.27 0.96
C ALA A 25 5.78 -3.51 2.45
N THR A 26 6.85 -2.94 2.95
CA THR A 26 7.17 -2.89 4.36
C THR A 26 6.48 -1.66 4.97
N SER A 27 6.09 -1.70 6.24
CA SER A 27 5.46 -0.57 6.95
C SER A 27 6.29 0.73 6.96
N THR A 28 7.55 0.67 6.54
CA THR A 28 8.48 1.81 6.41
C THR A 28 8.64 2.31 4.98
N ASP A 29 8.06 1.63 3.97
CA ASP A 29 8.17 2.02 2.57
C ASP A 29 7.25 3.19 2.22
N ASP A 30 7.69 4.04 1.27
CA ASP A 30 6.82 5.05 0.68
C ASP A 30 5.89 4.40 -0.36
N ILE A 31 4.62 4.25 0.02
CA ILE A 31 3.56 3.66 -0.81
C ILE A 31 3.42 4.40 -2.15
N GLY A 32 3.65 5.71 -2.19
CA GLY A 32 3.60 6.51 -3.41
C GLY A 32 4.70 6.10 -4.40
N ALA A 33 5.92 5.87 -3.91
CA ALA A 33 7.04 5.37 -4.71
C ALA A 33 6.78 3.94 -5.25
N MET A 34 5.92 3.17 -4.59
CA MET A 34 5.52 1.82 -5.01
C MET A 34 4.42 1.80 -6.09
N GLY A 35 4.01 2.96 -6.60
CA GLY A 35 3.02 3.08 -7.67
C GLY A 35 1.59 2.78 -7.21
N MET A 36 1.31 3.00 -5.92
CA MET A 36 0.01 2.85 -5.29
C MET A 36 -0.50 4.20 -4.80
N VAL A 37 -1.78 4.48 -5.04
CA VAL A 37 -2.45 5.73 -4.70
C VAL A 37 -3.52 5.43 -3.67
N ARG A 38 -3.41 6.01 -2.48
CA ARG A 38 -4.40 5.87 -1.42
C ARG A 38 -5.63 6.72 -1.74
N ILE A 39 -6.78 6.07 -1.89
CA ILE A 39 -8.05 6.73 -2.20
C ILE A 39 -8.96 6.86 -0.96
N ALA A 40 -8.76 5.99 0.04
CA ALA A 40 -9.39 6.08 1.36
C ALA A 40 -8.59 5.25 2.38
N HIS A 41 -9.11 5.12 3.61
CA HIS A 41 -8.51 4.28 4.64
C HIS A 41 -8.46 2.81 4.19
N ASN A 42 -7.24 2.27 4.02
CA ASN A 42 -6.97 0.93 3.50
C ASN A 42 -7.52 0.63 2.09
N LEU A 43 -7.86 1.66 1.31
CA LEU A 43 -8.30 1.51 -0.09
C LEU A 43 -7.28 2.15 -1.02
N TYR A 44 -6.84 1.39 -2.02
CA TYR A 44 -5.78 1.79 -2.94
C TYR A 44 -6.14 1.50 -4.39
N TYR A 45 -5.65 2.35 -5.28
CA TYR A 45 -5.52 2.08 -6.71
C TYR A 45 -4.05 1.97 -7.09
N CYS A 46 -3.74 1.21 -8.14
CA CYS A 46 -2.45 1.36 -8.79
C CYS A 46 -2.45 2.66 -9.62
N GLU A 47 -1.27 3.21 -9.88
CA GLU A 47 -1.10 4.49 -10.59
C GLU A 47 -1.90 4.56 -11.91
N ARG A 48 -1.87 3.48 -12.70
CA ARG A 48 -2.65 3.39 -13.95
C ARG A 48 -4.15 3.54 -13.72
N CYS A 49 -4.70 2.88 -12.71
CA CYS A 49 -6.13 2.95 -12.42
C CYS A 49 -6.51 4.30 -11.82
N ALA A 50 -5.66 4.88 -10.98
CA ALA A 50 -5.87 6.20 -10.39
C ALA A 50 -5.94 7.29 -11.47
N LYS A 51 -5.03 7.29 -12.45
CA LYS A 51 -5.07 8.20 -13.62
C LYS A 51 -6.34 8.03 -14.45
N MET A 52 -6.79 6.79 -14.66
CA MET A 52 -7.97 6.50 -15.48
C MET A 52 -9.27 7.04 -14.87
N VAL A 53 -9.32 7.19 -13.54
CA VAL A 53 -10.50 7.68 -12.81
C VAL A 53 -10.32 9.09 -12.24
N GLY A 54 -9.18 9.75 -12.49
CA GLY A 54 -8.93 11.15 -12.11
C GLY A 54 -8.57 11.40 -10.64
N TYR A 55 -7.98 10.40 -9.94
CA TYR A 55 -7.46 10.60 -8.59
C TYR A 55 -6.08 11.28 -8.55
N ILE A 56 -5.34 11.18 -9.65
CA ILE A 56 -4.05 11.82 -9.92
C ILE A 56 -3.93 12.12 -11.42
#